data_AF-A0A2X3K9B4-F1
#
_entry.id   AF-A0A2X3K9B4-F1
#
_cell.length_a   1.000
_cell.length_b   1.000
_cell.length_c   1.000
_cell.angle_alpha   90.00
_cell.angle_beta   90.00
_cell.angle_gamma   90.00
#
_symmetry.space_group_name_H-M   'P 1'
#
loop_
_entity.id
_entity.type
_entity.pdbx_description
1 polymer ?
#
loop_
_entity_poly.entity_id
_entity_poly.type
_entity_poly.pdbx_seq_one_letter_code
_entity_poly.pdbx_strand_id
1 'polypeptide(L)'
;MEAHGYSIANKTFEGTVGISRDDFEDDNLGIYAPIFQEMGRSAAVQPDELIFKLLKDGFTQPCYDGQNFFDKEHPVYPNVDGTGSAVNTSNIVEQDSFSGLPFYLLDCSRAVKPLIFQERRKPELVARTRIDDDHVFMDNEFLFGASARRAAGYGFWQMAVAVKGDLTLDNLWKGWQLMRSFEGDGGKKLGLKPTHIVVPVGLEKAAEQLLNRELFADGNTTVSNEMKGKLQLVVADYL
;
A
#
# COMPACT_ATOMS: atom_id res chain seq x y z
N MET A 1 9.11 -15.27 21.47
CA MET A 1 8.40 -14.22 20.70
C MET A 1 9.17 -12.94 20.93
N GLU A 2 10.22 -12.76 20.15
CA GLU A 2 11.00 -11.53 20.17
C GLU A 2 10.11 -10.39 19.64
N ALA A 3 10.10 -9.27 20.35
CA ALA A 3 9.34 -8.10 19.93
C ALA A 3 10.16 -7.34 18.89
N HIS A 4 10.01 -7.69 17.62
CA HIS A 4 10.62 -6.90 16.55
C HIS A 4 9.92 -5.54 16.44
N GLY A 5 10.69 -4.46 16.58
CA GLY A 5 10.20 -3.10 16.45
C GLY A 5 10.27 -2.64 15.00
N TYR A 6 9.12 -2.49 14.33
CA TYR A 6 9.07 -1.66 13.12
C TYR A 6 8.99 -0.19 13.55
N SER A 7 9.94 0.64 13.11
CA SER A 7 9.92 2.08 13.39
C SER A 7 9.43 2.84 12.17
N ILE A 8 8.30 3.53 12.29
CA ILE A 8 7.73 4.36 11.23
C ILE A 8 8.01 5.82 11.57
N ALA A 9 8.91 6.44 10.81
CA ALA A 9 9.27 7.84 11.00
C ALA A 9 8.16 8.74 10.44
N ASN A 10 7.54 9.53 11.32
CA ASN A 10 6.46 10.45 10.93
C ASN A 10 7.01 11.57 10.05
N LYS A 11 6.38 11.82 8.90
CA LYS A 11 6.75 12.91 7.98
C LYS A 11 5.66 13.99 7.99
N THR A 12 6.09 15.23 7.90
CA THR A 12 5.18 16.37 7.67
C THR A 12 5.09 16.60 6.18
N PHE A 13 3.87 16.70 5.67
CA PHE A 13 3.55 17.08 4.30
C PHE A 13 2.83 18.42 4.34
N GLU A 14 3.19 19.30 3.41
CA GLU A 14 2.60 20.62 3.26
C GLU A 14 2.49 20.95 1.78
N GLY A 15 1.36 21.52 1.39
CA GLY A 15 1.18 22.15 0.09
C GLY A 15 0.51 23.50 0.29
N THR A 16 1.11 24.55 -0.29
CA THR A 16 0.66 25.94 -0.11
C THR A 16 0.39 26.55 -1.48
N VAL A 17 -0.74 27.24 -1.59
CA VAL A 17 -1.15 28.00 -2.77
C VAL A 17 -1.24 29.46 -2.34
N GLY A 18 -0.50 30.32 -3.04
CA GLY A 18 -0.63 31.78 -2.96
C GLY A 18 -1.58 32.26 -4.04
N ILE A 19 -2.45 33.20 -3.67
CA ILE A 19 -3.34 33.91 -4.60
C ILE A 19 -3.17 35.40 -4.33
N SER A 20 -2.93 36.19 -5.38
CA SER A 20 -2.93 37.64 -5.27
C SER A 20 -4.21 38.12 -4.59
N ARG A 21 -4.06 39.06 -3.67
CA ARG A 21 -5.19 39.64 -2.95
C ARG A 21 -6.20 40.27 -3.91
N ASP A 22 -5.71 41.00 -4.91
CA ASP A 22 -6.55 41.68 -5.90
C ASP A 22 -7.38 40.65 -6.68
N ASP A 23 -6.73 39.57 -7.14
CA ASP A 23 -7.41 38.51 -7.88
C ASP A 23 -8.42 37.75 -7.01
N PHE A 24 -8.13 37.58 -5.72
CA PHE A 24 -9.03 36.93 -4.77
C PHE A 24 -10.26 37.81 -4.45
N GLU A 25 -10.05 39.12 -4.28
CA GLU A 25 -11.15 40.09 -4.06
C GLU A 25 -12.01 40.24 -5.33
N ASP A 26 -11.42 40.11 -6.51
CA ASP A 26 -12.09 40.19 -7.81
C ASP A 26 -12.73 38.87 -8.29
N ASP A 27 -12.59 37.76 -7.53
CA ASP A 27 -13.11 36.42 -7.90
C ASP A 27 -14.64 36.29 -7.78
N ASN A 28 -15.35 37.03 -8.63
CA ASN A 28 -16.81 36.98 -8.74
C ASN A 28 -17.31 35.75 -9.52
N LEU A 29 -16.41 35.02 -10.19
CA LEU A 29 -16.73 33.87 -11.04
C LEU A 29 -16.40 32.51 -10.38
N GLY A 30 -15.73 32.52 -9.23
CA GLY A 30 -15.34 31.32 -8.49
C GLY A 30 -14.20 30.54 -9.14
N ILE A 31 -13.29 31.22 -9.84
CA ILE A 31 -12.17 30.63 -10.58
C ILE A 31 -11.21 29.89 -9.63
N TYR A 32 -11.10 30.31 -8.38
CA TYR A 32 -10.20 29.69 -7.40
C TYR A 32 -10.83 28.51 -6.64
N ALA A 33 -12.15 28.36 -6.66
CA ALA A 33 -12.83 27.25 -5.98
C ALA A 33 -12.34 25.85 -6.43
N PRO A 34 -12.11 25.58 -7.73
CA PRO A 34 -11.50 24.32 -8.19
C PRO A 34 -10.11 24.04 -7.60
N ILE A 35 -9.30 25.08 -7.31
CA ILE A 35 -7.97 24.89 -6.74
C ILE A 35 -8.07 24.33 -5.32
N PHE A 36 -8.97 24.86 -4.50
CA PHE A 36 -9.21 24.36 -3.15
C PHE A 36 -9.82 22.95 -3.15
N GLN A 37 -10.70 22.66 -4.12
CA GLN A 37 -11.24 21.31 -4.31
C GLN A 37 -10.11 20.30 -4.62
N GLU A 38 -9.19 20.65 -5.52
CA GLU A 38 -8.04 19.80 -5.84
C GLU A 38 -7.06 19.67 -4.68
N MET A 39 -6.85 20.73 -3.89
CA MET A 39 -6.04 20.65 -2.66
C MET A 39 -6.65 19.66 -1.66
N GLY A 40 -7.97 19.72 -1.46
CA GLY A 40 -8.69 18.75 -0.62
C GLY A 40 -8.61 17.33 -1.16
N ARG A 41 -8.78 17.15 -2.48
CA ARG A 41 -8.66 15.85 -3.14
C ARG A 41 -7.25 15.27 -2.97
N SER A 42 -6.20 16.06 -3.23
CA SER A 42 -4.80 15.65 -3.08
C SER A 42 -4.50 15.18 -1.65
N ALA A 43 -4.95 15.94 -0.64
CA ALA A 43 -4.79 15.55 0.76
C ALA A 43 -5.56 14.27 1.12
N ALA A 44 -6.69 14.01 0.45
CA ALA A 44 -7.51 12.83 0.65
C ALA A 44 -6.92 11.56 0.00
N VAL A 45 -6.30 11.66 -1.18
CA VAL A 45 -5.71 10.51 -1.90
C VAL A 45 -4.29 10.15 -1.46
N GLN A 46 -3.59 11.08 -0.80
CA GLN A 46 -2.22 10.86 -0.32
C GLN A 46 -2.00 9.57 0.50
N PRO A 47 -2.92 9.10 1.37
CA PRO A 47 -2.74 7.82 2.06
C PRO A 47 -2.56 6.65 1.10
N ASP A 48 -3.32 6.61 0.00
CA ASP A 48 -3.23 5.56 -1.01
C ASP A 48 -1.93 5.67 -1.79
N GLU A 49 -1.53 6.89 -2.17
CA GLU A 49 -0.22 7.15 -2.80
C GLU A 49 0.93 6.62 -1.94
N LEU A 50 0.91 6.88 -0.63
CA LEU A 50 1.95 6.44 0.30
C LEU A 50 1.97 4.92 0.45
N ILE A 51 0.82 4.27 0.53
CA ILE A 51 0.71 2.82 0.75
C ILE A 51 1.06 2.03 -0.52
N PHE A 52 0.58 2.45 -1.68
CA PHE A 52 0.89 1.76 -2.94
C PHE A 52 2.31 2.01 -3.41
N LYS A 53 2.86 3.21 -3.17
CA LYS A 53 4.29 3.46 -3.33
C LYS A 53 5.12 2.53 -2.44
N LEU A 54 4.74 2.39 -1.17
CA LEU A 54 5.41 1.48 -0.25
C LEU A 54 5.33 0.02 -0.76
N LEU A 55 4.18 -0.42 -1.26
CA LEU A 55 4.04 -1.77 -1.83
C LEU A 55 4.96 -1.99 -3.03
N LYS A 56 5.10 -1.00 -3.91
CA LYS A 56 6.04 -1.02 -5.05
C LYS A 56 7.51 -1.06 -4.59
N ASP A 57 7.85 -0.19 -3.65
CA ASP A 57 9.21 -0.03 -3.12
C ASP A 57 9.62 -1.24 -2.26
N GLY A 58 8.70 -2.13 -1.89
CA GLY A 58 8.92 -3.33 -1.07
C GLY A 58 9.98 -4.29 -1.59
N PHE A 59 10.28 -4.28 -2.89
CA PHE A 59 11.39 -5.07 -3.46
C PHE A 59 12.77 -4.48 -3.21
N THR A 60 12.84 -3.24 -2.71
CA THR A 60 14.09 -2.46 -2.56
C THR A 60 14.27 -1.82 -1.19
N GLN A 61 13.20 -1.70 -0.41
CA GLN A 61 13.22 -1.09 0.91
C GLN A 61 13.21 -2.17 1.98
N PRO A 62 14.12 -2.08 2.97
CA PRO A 62 14.20 -3.06 4.04
C PRO A 62 12.99 -2.97 4.97
N CYS A 63 12.61 -4.12 5.53
CA CYS A 63 11.62 -4.24 6.59
C CYS A 63 12.30 -4.42 7.96
N TYR A 64 11.55 -4.86 8.97
CA TYR A 64 12.02 -4.90 10.36
C TYR A 64 13.19 -5.87 10.59
N ASP A 65 13.39 -6.84 9.69
CA ASP A 65 14.47 -7.84 9.76
C ASP A 65 15.73 -7.44 8.96
N GLY A 66 15.73 -6.26 8.34
CA GLY A 66 16.85 -5.76 7.53
C GLY A 66 16.86 -6.24 6.08
N GLN A 67 16.04 -7.22 5.71
CA GLN A 67 15.83 -7.65 4.33
C GLN A 67 14.75 -6.82 3.66
N ASN A 68 14.72 -6.79 2.32
CA ASN A 68 13.65 -6.11 1.60
C ASN A 68 12.28 -6.68 2.00
N PHE A 69 11.22 -5.87 2.01
CA PHE A 69 9.90 -6.37 2.42
C PHE A 69 9.40 -7.53 1.54
N PHE A 70 9.75 -7.52 0.25
CA PHE A 70 9.63 -8.66 -0.63
C PHE A 70 11.02 -9.20 -0.94
N ASP A 71 11.37 -10.32 -0.33
CA ASP A 71 12.68 -10.95 -0.44
C ASP A 71 12.56 -12.48 -0.43
N LYS A 72 13.60 -13.14 -0.93
CA LYS A 72 13.78 -14.59 -0.88
C LYS A 72 14.39 -15.05 0.43
N GLU A 73 15.01 -14.14 1.18
CA GLU A 73 15.96 -14.46 2.24
C GLU A 73 15.54 -13.95 3.63
N HIS A 74 14.25 -14.03 3.98
CA HIS A 74 13.83 -13.65 5.33
C HIS A 74 14.26 -14.70 6.36
N PRO A 75 15.02 -14.33 7.42
CA PRO A 75 15.48 -15.27 8.42
C PRO A 75 14.33 -15.71 9.35
N VAL A 76 14.16 -17.03 9.51
CA VAL A 76 13.26 -17.64 10.51
C VAL A 76 14.06 -18.58 11.39
N TYR A 77 13.89 -18.48 12.71
CA TYR A 77 14.72 -19.22 13.66
C TYR A 77 14.04 -20.51 14.13
N PRO A 78 14.82 -21.60 14.30
CA PRO A 78 14.27 -22.88 14.76
C PRO A 78 13.81 -22.85 16.22
N ASN A 79 14.27 -21.89 17.02
CA ASN A 79 13.89 -21.73 18.42
C ASN A 79 13.03 -20.48 18.63
N VAL A 80 12.07 -20.54 19.56
CA VAL A 80 11.11 -19.47 19.86
C VAL A 80 11.75 -18.18 20.42
N ASP A 81 13.00 -18.29 20.89
CA ASP A 81 13.80 -17.21 21.45
C ASP A 81 14.66 -16.47 20.40
N GLY A 82 14.50 -16.80 19.11
CA GLY A 82 15.27 -16.18 18.02
C GLY A 82 16.69 -16.74 17.89
N THR A 83 16.99 -17.88 18.53
CA THR A 83 18.31 -18.51 18.47
C THR A 83 18.36 -19.68 17.47
N GLY A 84 19.57 -20.07 17.09
CA GLY A 84 19.84 -21.13 16.11
C GLY A 84 20.22 -20.58 14.74
N SER A 85 20.57 -21.46 13.81
CA SER A 85 20.88 -21.04 12.44
C SER A 85 19.59 -20.68 11.73
N ALA A 86 19.48 -19.44 11.27
CA ALA A 86 18.32 -18.96 10.54
C ALA A 86 18.10 -19.79 9.26
N VAL A 87 16.83 -20.10 8.98
CA VAL A 87 16.39 -20.68 7.72
C VAL A 87 15.72 -19.57 6.91
N ASN A 88 16.27 -19.31 5.73
CA ASN A 88 15.76 -18.29 4.82
C ASN A 88 14.43 -18.72 4.21
N THR A 89 13.45 -17.82 4.26
CA THR A 89 12.11 -18.02 3.73
C THR A 89 11.79 -16.93 2.71
N SER A 90 11.22 -17.32 1.57
CA SER A 90 10.81 -16.40 0.51
C SER A 90 9.34 -16.01 0.66
N ASN A 91 9.03 -14.73 0.49
CA ASN A 91 7.65 -14.27 0.30
C ASN A 91 7.35 -13.81 -1.14
N ILE A 92 8.19 -14.21 -2.09
CA ILE A 92 7.99 -13.98 -3.51
C ILE A 92 7.72 -15.31 -4.21
N VAL A 93 6.69 -15.32 -5.06
CA VAL A 93 6.49 -16.34 -6.11
C VAL A 93 7.00 -15.76 -7.42
N GLU A 94 7.97 -16.41 -8.05
CA GLU A 94 8.51 -15.99 -9.35
C GLU A 94 8.18 -17.03 -10.42
N GLN A 95 7.63 -16.55 -11.55
CA GLN A 95 7.48 -17.33 -12.77
C GLN A 95 8.66 -17.05 -13.69
N ASP A 96 9.24 -18.09 -14.28
CA ASP A 96 10.37 -17.96 -15.18
C ASP A 96 10.06 -17.03 -16.36
N SER A 97 11.01 -16.14 -16.68
CA SER A 97 10.91 -15.17 -17.79
C SER A 97 9.76 -14.17 -17.70
N PHE A 98 9.15 -13.98 -16.53
CA PHE A 98 8.12 -12.96 -16.34
C PHE A 98 8.70 -11.54 -16.40
N SER A 99 8.11 -10.69 -17.23
CA SER A 99 8.47 -9.27 -17.40
C SER A 99 7.30 -8.31 -17.21
N GLY A 100 6.15 -8.81 -16.75
CA GLY A 100 4.95 -8.02 -16.52
C GLY A 100 4.90 -7.33 -15.16
N LEU A 101 3.73 -6.76 -14.84
CA LEU A 101 3.48 -6.16 -13.53
C LEU A 101 3.10 -7.24 -12.50
N PRO A 102 3.72 -7.27 -11.32
CA PRO A 102 3.37 -8.24 -10.29
C PRO A 102 1.99 -7.93 -9.69
N PHE A 103 1.40 -8.95 -9.06
CA PHE A 103 0.26 -8.78 -8.17
C PHE A 103 0.60 -9.24 -6.76
N TYR A 104 -0.15 -8.78 -5.77
CA TYR A 104 0.16 -8.99 -4.36
C TYR A 104 -1.00 -9.62 -3.61
N LEU A 105 -0.70 -10.51 -2.69
CA LEU A 105 -1.66 -11.09 -1.76
C LEU A 105 -1.35 -10.59 -0.36
N LEU A 106 -2.37 -10.11 0.34
CA LEU A 106 -2.25 -9.55 1.67
C LEU A 106 -3.21 -10.23 2.66
N ASP A 107 -2.72 -10.53 3.85
CA ASP A 107 -3.56 -10.88 5.01
C ASP A 107 -3.85 -9.62 5.82
N CYS A 108 -5.04 -9.04 5.64
CA CYS A 108 -5.52 -7.91 6.41
C CYS A 108 -6.53 -8.33 7.49
N SER A 109 -6.57 -9.60 7.91
CA SER A 109 -7.52 -10.08 8.93
C SER A 109 -7.11 -9.75 10.37
N ARG A 110 -5.83 -9.45 10.62
CA ARG A 110 -5.28 -9.24 11.97
C ARG A 110 -5.27 -7.77 12.39
N ALA A 111 -4.97 -7.53 13.67
CA ALA A 111 -4.86 -6.18 14.22
C ALA A 111 -3.71 -5.38 13.58
N VAL A 112 -2.53 -5.99 13.48
CA VAL A 112 -1.42 -5.44 12.70
C VAL A 112 -1.60 -5.83 11.24
N LYS A 113 -1.53 -4.86 10.33
CA LYS A 113 -1.65 -5.05 8.89
C LYS A 113 -0.25 -5.19 8.26
N PRO A 114 -0.12 -5.81 7.07
CA PRO A 114 1.17 -5.92 6.38
C PRO A 114 1.74 -4.55 5.98
N LEU A 115 0.87 -3.60 5.66
CA LEU A 115 1.21 -2.20 5.42
C LEU A 115 0.52 -1.35 6.47
N ILE A 116 1.26 -0.46 7.11
CA ILE A 116 0.79 0.34 8.24
C ILE A 116 0.79 1.79 7.79
N PHE A 117 -0.40 2.39 7.77
CA PHE A 117 -0.56 3.83 7.63
C PHE A 117 -0.74 4.46 9.01
N GLN A 118 0.10 5.43 9.33
CA GLN A 118 0.09 6.16 10.57
C GLN A 118 -0.28 7.63 10.32
N GLU A 119 -1.47 8.02 10.76
CA GLU A 119 -1.91 9.40 10.76
C GLU A 119 -1.71 10.01 12.15
N ARG A 120 -0.82 11.01 12.26
CA ARG A 120 -0.59 11.76 13.51
C ARG A 120 -1.37 13.07 13.55
N ARG A 121 -1.50 13.73 12.41
CA ARG A 121 -2.32 14.93 12.22
C ARG A 121 -3.05 14.79 10.90
N LYS A 122 -4.38 14.82 10.96
CA LYS A 122 -5.24 14.89 9.79
C LYS A 122 -4.90 16.15 8.97
N PRO A 123 -5.16 16.16 7.66
CA PRO A 123 -4.97 17.35 6.85
C PRO A 123 -5.71 18.52 7.46
N GLU A 124 -4.97 19.56 7.79
CA GLU A 124 -5.47 20.80 8.35
C GLU A 124 -5.31 21.89 7.30
N LEU A 125 -6.41 22.57 7.00
CA LEU A 125 -6.39 23.74 6.14
C LEU A 125 -6.02 24.96 6.99
N VAL A 126 -4.96 25.64 6.60
CA VAL A 126 -4.44 26.85 7.23
C VAL A 126 -4.55 27.98 6.22
N ALA A 127 -5.10 29.12 6.62
CA ALA A 127 -5.21 30.29 5.76
C ALA A 127 -4.53 31.50 6.41
N ARG A 128 -3.74 32.22 5.61
CA ARG A 128 -3.15 33.53 5.92
C ARG A 128 -3.79 34.56 5.02
N THR A 129 -4.97 35.01 5.44
CA THR A 129 -5.81 35.98 4.70
C THR A 129 -5.99 37.29 5.48
N ARG A 130 -5.34 37.41 6.63
CA ARG A 130 -5.44 38.62 7.45
C ARG A 130 -4.61 39.73 6.82
N ILE A 131 -5.21 40.91 6.69
CA ILE A 131 -4.56 42.09 6.10
C ILE A 131 -3.33 42.53 6.91
N ASP A 132 -3.30 42.23 8.21
CA ASP A 132 -2.17 42.55 9.10
C ASP A 132 -1.11 41.44 9.19
N ASP A 133 -1.17 40.42 8.32
CA ASP A 133 -0.11 39.42 8.19
C ASP A 133 1.04 39.97 7.33
N ASP A 134 2.28 39.78 7.79
CA ASP A 134 3.48 40.35 7.15
C ASP A 134 3.57 39.97 5.67
N HIS A 135 3.23 38.72 5.31
CA HIS A 135 3.33 38.27 3.91
C HIS A 135 2.26 38.91 3.03
N VAL A 136 1.04 39.05 3.54
CA VAL A 136 -0.05 39.75 2.84
C VAL A 136 0.33 41.22 2.62
N PHE A 137 0.96 41.86 3.61
CA PHE A 137 1.39 43.26 3.49
C PHE A 137 2.55 43.45 2.51
N MET A 138 3.56 42.57 2.54
CA MET A 138 4.77 42.72 1.72
C MET A 138 4.55 42.27 0.28
N ASP A 139 3.84 41.15 0.09
CA ASP A 139 3.78 40.45 -1.20
C ASP A 139 2.39 40.55 -1.87
N ASN A 140 1.40 41.17 -1.21
CA ASN A 140 0.01 41.28 -1.67
C ASN A 140 -0.63 39.92 -2.04
N GLU A 141 -0.30 38.85 -1.31
CA GLU A 141 -0.81 37.50 -1.54
C GLU A 141 -1.48 36.91 -0.30
N PHE A 142 -2.63 36.26 -0.50
CA PHE A 142 -3.25 35.38 0.48
C PHE A 142 -2.73 33.95 0.31
N LEU A 143 -2.27 33.34 1.42
CA LEU A 143 -1.78 31.97 1.40
C LEU A 143 -2.82 31.00 1.97
N PHE A 144 -2.96 29.87 1.29
CA PHE A 144 -3.76 28.75 1.74
C PHE A 144 -2.90 27.48 1.72
N GLY A 145 -2.66 26.91 2.90
CA GLY A 145 -1.85 25.73 3.09
C GLY A 145 -2.68 24.54 3.56
N ALA A 146 -2.37 23.35 3.06
CA ALA A 146 -2.82 22.09 3.63
C ALA A 146 -1.63 21.40 4.28
N SER A 147 -1.70 21.14 5.60
CA SER A 147 -0.63 20.47 6.33
C SER A 147 -1.11 19.19 6.98
N ALA A 148 -0.38 18.09 6.78
CA ALA A 148 -0.66 16.80 7.40
C ALA A 148 0.61 16.20 8.00
N ARG A 149 0.46 15.39 9.06
CA ARG A 149 1.57 14.62 9.63
C ARG A 149 1.22 13.15 9.58
N ARG A 150 1.86 12.43 8.66
CA ARG A 150 1.51 11.07 8.28
C ARG A 150 2.79 10.28 7.96
N ALA A 151 2.70 8.96 8.02
CA ALA A 151 3.74 8.08 7.49
C ALA A 151 3.15 6.71 7.13
N ALA A 152 3.85 6.01 6.24
CA ALA A 152 3.57 4.63 5.91
C ALA A 152 4.80 3.78 6.19
N GLY A 153 4.61 2.52 6.57
CA GLY A 153 5.70 1.58 6.78
C GLY A 153 5.26 0.13 6.75
N TYR A 154 6.22 -0.78 6.75
CA TYR A 154 5.98 -2.21 6.70
C TYR A 154 5.64 -2.77 8.08
N GLY A 155 4.66 -3.69 8.10
CA GLY A 155 4.41 -4.60 9.21
C GLY A 155 5.19 -5.91 9.01
N PHE A 156 4.51 -7.03 9.26
CA PHE A 156 5.10 -8.37 9.13
C PHE A 156 5.13 -8.83 7.66
N TRP A 157 6.32 -9.20 7.17
CA TRP A 157 6.52 -9.68 5.80
C TRP A 157 5.74 -10.97 5.51
N GLN A 158 5.53 -11.82 6.52
CA GLN A 158 4.75 -13.06 6.38
C GLN A 158 3.30 -12.78 5.95
N MET A 159 2.78 -11.58 6.24
CA MET A 159 1.41 -11.19 5.92
C MET A 159 1.25 -10.68 4.48
N ALA A 160 2.31 -10.65 3.69
CA ALA A 160 2.31 -10.21 2.30
C ALA A 160 3.09 -11.18 1.41
N VAL A 161 2.52 -11.51 0.26
CA VAL A 161 3.20 -12.29 -0.79
C VAL A 161 3.14 -11.52 -2.09
N ALA A 162 4.28 -11.38 -2.76
CA ALA A 162 4.34 -10.84 -4.12
C ALA A 162 4.41 -11.97 -5.14
N VAL A 163 3.62 -11.88 -6.20
CA VAL A 163 3.65 -12.82 -7.32
C VAL A 163 4.15 -12.10 -8.55
N LYS A 164 5.38 -12.40 -8.96
CA LYS A 164 5.98 -11.99 -10.23
C LYS A 164 5.66 -13.06 -11.28
N GLY A 165 4.41 -13.06 -11.73
CA GLY A 165 3.90 -14.00 -12.72
C GLY A 165 2.59 -13.52 -13.30
N ASP A 166 2.14 -14.18 -14.37
CA ASP A 166 0.87 -13.84 -15.00
C ASP A 166 -0.28 -14.06 -14.02
N LEU A 167 -1.31 -13.21 -14.10
CA LEU A 167 -2.49 -13.31 -13.23
C LEU A 167 -3.38 -14.49 -13.68
N THR A 168 -3.01 -15.68 -13.23
CA THR A 168 -3.69 -16.96 -13.50
C THR A 168 -4.13 -17.62 -12.19
N LEU A 169 -5.08 -18.55 -12.29
CA LEU A 169 -5.56 -19.31 -11.13
C LEU A 169 -4.44 -20.10 -10.46
N ASP A 170 -3.53 -20.68 -11.26
CA ASP A 170 -2.39 -21.46 -10.75
C ASP A 170 -1.41 -20.59 -9.96
N ASN A 171 -1.03 -19.43 -10.49
CA ASN A 171 -0.13 -18.51 -9.80
C ASN A 171 -0.78 -17.91 -8.54
N LEU A 172 -2.10 -17.67 -8.58
CA LEU A 172 -2.86 -17.27 -7.41
C LEU A 172 -2.85 -18.36 -6.32
N TRP A 173 -3.03 -19.63 -6.69
CA TRP A 173 -2.93 -20.75 -5.75
C TRP A 173 -1.52 -20.93 -5.18
N LYS A 174 -0.47 -20.76 -5.99
CA LYS A 174 0.92 -20.78 -5.50
C LYS A 174 1.16 -19.72 -4.43
N GLY A 175 0.74 -18.47 -4.70
CA GLY A 175 0.84 -17.39 -3.71
C GLY A 175 0.01 -17.66 -2.46
N TRP A 176 -1.19 -18.22 -2.62
CA TRP A 176 -2.07 -18.59 -1.51
C TRP A 176 -1.46 -19.67 -0.61
N GLN A 177 -0.89 -20.71 -1.22
CA GLN A 177 -0.22 -21.79 -0.50
C GLN A 177 1.04 -21.30 0.20
N LEU A 178 1.83 -20.44 -0.46
CA LEU A 178 3.03 -19.84 0.12
C LEU A 178 2.69 -19.08 1.40
N MET A 179 1.69 -18.18 1.35
CA MET A 179 1.29 -17.42 2.54
C MET A 179 0.83 -18.31 3.70
N ARG A 180 0.13 -19.41 3.40
CA ARG A 180 -0.34 -20.37 4.40
C ARG A 180 0.78 -21.25 4.96
N SER A 181 1.89 -21.36 4.25
CA SER A 181 3.04 -22.19 4.65
C SER A 181 3.91 -21.50 5.70
N PHE A 182 3.85 -20.18 5.83
CA PHE A 182 4.71 -19.43 6.74
C PHE A 182 4.59 -19.86 8.20
N GLU A 183 5.75 -19.98 8.81
CA GLU A 183 5.94 -20.30 10.22
C GLU A 183 6.65 -19.14 10.90
N GLY A 184 6.33 -18.90 12.16
CA GLY A 184 7.14 -18.08 13.03
C GLY A 184 8.22 -18.91 13.69
N ASP A 185 9.08 -18.24 14.45
CA ASP A 185 10.19 -18.90 15.14
C ASP A 185 9.71 -20.05 16.04
N GLY A 186 10.51 -21.11 16.12
CA GLY A 186 10.11 -22.33 16.82
C GLY A 186 9.18 -23.24 16.03
N GLY A 187 9.03 -23.04 14.72
CA GLY A 187 8.13 -23.82 13.86
C GLY A 187 6.64 -23.54 14.13
N LYS A 188 6.32 -22.37 14.70
CA LYS A 188 4.96 -22.03 15.07
C LYS A 188 4.15 -21.70 13.81
N LYS A 189 3.13 -22.52 13.52
CA LYS A 189 2.18 -22.22 12.44
C LYS A 189 1.47 -20.89 12.73
N LEU A 190 1.60 -19.94 11.79
CA LEU A 190 1.01 -18.62 11.98
C LEU A 190 -0.48 -18.61 11.68
N GLY A 191 -0.99 -19.50 10.82
CA GLY A 191 -2.41 -19.53 10.44
C GLY A 191 -2.81 -18.32 9.60
N LEU A 192 -1.90 -17.82 8.78
CA LEU A 192 -2.13 -16.71 7.86
C LEU A 192 -3.03 -17.13 6.71
N LYS A 193 -3.87 -16.21 6.23
CA LYS A 193 -4.72 -16.45 5.06
C LYS A 193 -4.77 -15.20 4.20
N PRO A 194 -4.57 -15.31 2.88
CA PRO A 194 -4.84 -14.19 1.99
C PRO A 194 -6.30 -13.75 2.13
N THR A 195 -6.50 -12.45 2.22
CA THR A 195 -7.84 -11.83 2.30
C THR A 195 -8.05 -10.82 1.20
N HIS A 196 -6.99 -10.14 0.79
CA HIS A 196 -7.01 -9.12 -0.25
C HIS A 196 -6.02 -9.51 -1.34
N ILE A 197 -6.39 -9.21 -2.57
CA ILE A 197 -5.49 -9.22 -3.72
C ILE A 197 -5.36 -7.79 -4.23
N VAL A 198 -4.13 -7.32 -4.35
CA VAL A 198 -3.81 -5.99 -4.87
C VAL A 198 -3.25 -6.16 -6.27
N VAL A 199 -3.86 -5.48 -7.23
CA VAL A 199 -3.43 -5.51 -8.64
C VAL A 199 -3.22 -4.10 -9.16
N PRO A 200 -2.23 -3.88 -10.07
CA PRO A 200 -2.15 -2.66 -10.84
C PRO A 200 -3.35 -2.50 -11.78
N VAL A 201 -3.65 -1.25 -12.16
CA VAL A 201 -4.77 -0.90 -13.06
C VAL A 201 -4.77 -1.72 -14.35
N GLY A 202 -3.60 -1.98 -14.93
CA GLY A 202 -3.47 -2.79 -16.16
C GLY A 202 -3.97 -4.24 -16.05
N LEU A 203 -4.11 -4.76 -14.83
CA LEU A 203 -4.58 -6.13 -14.56
C LEU A 203 -6.02 -6.19 -14.03
N GLU A 204 -6.70 -5.05 -13.85
CA GLU A 204 -8.05 -4.96 -13.29
C GLU A 204 -9.03 -5.91 -13.99
N LYS A 205 -9.13 -5.82 -15.32
CA LYS A 205 -10.02 -6.67 -16.12
C LYS A 205 -9.75 -8.17 -15.91
N ALA A 206 -8.47 -8.57 -15.81
CA ALA A 206 -8.10 -9.96 -15.58
C ALA A 206 -8.47 -10.39 -14.16
N ALA A 207 -8.26 -9.51 -13.17
CA ALA A 207 -8.57 -9.76 -11.77
C ALA A 207 -10.08 -9.88 -11.52
N GLU A 208 -10.90 -8.99 -12.07
CA GLU A 208 -12.35 -9.08 -11.98
C GLU A 208 -12.87 -10.38 -12.58
N GLN A 209 -12.36 -10.75 -13.75
CA GLN A 209 -12.72 -12.00 -14.40
C GLN A 209 -12.30 -13.21 -13.55
N LEU A 210 -11.10 -13.18 -12.96
CA LEU A 210 -10.57 -14.26 -12.14
C LEU A 210 -11.34 -14.42 -10.82
N LEU A 211 -11.87 -13.34 -10.23
CA LEU A 211 -12.50 -13.38 -8.91
C LEU A 211 -14.01 -13.49 -8.95
N ASN A 212 -14.66 -13.01 -10.00
CA ASN A 212 -16.13 -12.92 -10.06
C ASN A 212 -16.77 -13.95 -10.98
N ARG A 213 -16.06 -14.47 -12.00
CA ARG A 213 -16.62 -15.50 -12.88
C ARG A 213 -16.89 -16.77 -12.11
N GLU A 214 -18.00 -17.42 -12.43
CA GLU A 214 -18.37 -18.70 -11.82
C GLU A 214 -17.62 -19.87 -12.45
N LEU A 215 -17.32 -19.75 -13.74
CA LEU A 215 -16.78 -20.80 -14.58
C LEU A 215 -15.64 -20.26 -15.43
N PHE A 216 -14.61 -21.08 -15.64
CA PHE A 216 -13.54 -20.84 -16.60
C PHE A 216 -13.55 -21.91 -17.69
N ALA A 217 -13.10 -21.52 -18.89
CA ALA A 217 -12.77 -22.47 -19.93
C ALA A 217 -11.31 -22.91 -19.74
N ASP A 218 -11.11 -24.17 -19.40
CA ASP A 218 -9.80 -24.83 -19.42
C ASP A 218 -9.79 -25.81 -20.60
N GLY A 219 -9.18 -25.37 -21.70
CA GLY A 219 -9.27 -26.05 -23.01
C GLY A 219 -10.72 -26.20 -23.48
N ASN A 220 -11.18 -27.45 -23.61
CA ASN A 220 -12.55 -27.79 -24.02
C ASN A 220 -13.49 -28.04 -22.83
N THR A 221 -13.01 -27.92 -21.60
CA THR A 221 -13.78 -28.20 -20.39
C THR A 221 -14.09 -26.93 -19.61
N THR A 222 -15.26 -26.91 -18.98
CA THR A 222 -15.67 -25.81 -18.11
C THR A 222 -15.43 -26.20 -16.67
N VAL A 223 -14.58 -25.45 -15.96
CA VAL A 223 -14.22 -25.68 -14.56
C VAL A 223 -14.81 -24.59 -13.66
N SER A 224 -15.20 -24.95 -12.44
CA SER A 224 -15.74 -24.00 -11.46
C SER A 224 -14.64 -23.14 -10.85
N ASN A 225 -14.89 -21.86 -10.62
CA ASN A 225 -13.96 -20.98 -9.94
C ASN A 225 -13.93 -21.23 -8.42
N GLU A 226 -12.90 -21.91 -7.93
CA GLU A 226 -12.72 -22.16 -6.50
C GLU A 226 -12.32 -20.90 -5.71
N MET A 227 -11.80 -19.87 -6.38
CA MET A 227 -11.36 -18.62 -5.76
C MET A 227 -12.47 -17.56 -5.66
N LYS A 228 -13.65 -17.83 -6.24
CA LYS A 228 -14.78 -16.90 -6.23
C LYS A 228 -15.15 -16.51 -4.80
N GLY A 229 -15.14 -15.21 -4.52
CA GLY A 229 -15.52 -14.64 -3.21
C GLY A 229 -14.55 -14.92 -2.06
N LYS A 230 -13.37 -15.52 -2.30
CA LYS A 230 -12.37 -15.74 -1.25
C LYS A 230 -11.49 -14.52 -0.96
N LEU A 231 -11.33 -13.65 -1.95
CA LEU A 231 -10.44 -12.48 -1.91
C LEU A 231 -11.23 -11.21 -2.22
N GLN A 232 -10.91 -10.14 -1.50
CA GLN A 232 -11.32 -8.79 -1.85
C GLN A 232 -10.33 -8.21 -2.85
N LEU A 233 -10.84 -7.79 -4.01
CA LEU A 233 -10.04 -7.09 -5.02
C LEU A 233 -9.77 -5.66 -4.58
N VAL A 234 -8.49 -5.26 -4.66
CA VAL A 234 -8.06 -3.87 -4.53
C VAL A 234 -7.31 -3.52 -5.81
N VAL A 235 -7.88 -2.61 -6.60
CA VAL A 235 -7.21 -2.03 -7.75
C VAL A 235 -6.39 -0.85 -7.23
N ALA A 236 -5.09 -0.88 -7.46
CA ALA A 236 -4.18 0.12 -6.96
C ALA A 236 -3.89 1.17 -8.04
N ASP A 237 -4.62 2.29 -7.99
CA ASP A 237 -4.50 3.38 -8.95
C ASP A 237 -3.13 4.07 -8.94
N TYR A 238 -2.39 3.95 -7.82
CA TYR A 238 -1.11 4.64 -7.57
C TYR A 238 0.11 3.68 -7.51
N LEU A 239 -0.01 2.47 -8.08
CA LEU A 239 1.03 1.41 -8.06
C LEU A 239 1.93 1.42 -9.31
#